data_AF-A0A350FXR8-F1
#
_entry.id   AF-A0A350FXR8-F1
#
_cell.length_a   1.000
_cell.length_b   1.000
_cell.length_c   1.000
_cell.angle_alpha   90.00
_cell.angle_beta   90.00
_cell.angle_gamma   90.00
#
_symmetry.space_group_name_H-M   'P 1'
#
loop_
_entity.id
_entity.type
_entity.pdbx_description
1 polymer ?
#
loop_
_entity_poly.entity_id
_entity_poly.type
_entity_poly.pdbx_seq_one_letter_code
_entity_poly.pdbx_strand_id
1 'polypeptide(L)'
;MKKRILHNSILLLILLASCAPSPAAPTLDVDTISTRAIQTALAALQPTATSIPTDTPAPSPTPVRTPPALSSGFTTSRLNTLDIPHTYISDTCQYLHDKWDTNNAAPGTVAMVVMFHGIVKDAVAENPSAITAQDFKQLMNDLKEQG
;
A
#
# COMPACT_ATOMS: atom_id res chain seq x y z
N MET A 1 -18.04 -3.41 -62.76
CA MET A 1 -18.81 -4.12 -61.70
C MET A 1 -18.12 -5.38 -61.15
N LYS A 2 -17.56 -6.27 -61.99
CA LYS A 2 -16.93 -7.55 -61.55
C LYS A 2 -15.78 -7.41 -60.52
N LYS A 3 -14.97 -6.35 -60.60
CA LYS A 3 -13.80 -6.14 -59.72
C LYS A 3 -14.18 -5.80 -58.26
N ARG A 4 -15.30 -5.10 -58.05
CA ARG A 4 -15.80 -4.74 -56.70
C ARG A 4 -16.45 -5.94 -56.00
N ILE A 5 -17.13 -6.81 -56.75
CA ILE A 5 -17.71 -8.05 -56.24
C ILE A 5 -16.59 -9.00 -55.78
N LEU A 6 -15.52 -9.12 -56.57
CA LEU A 6 -14.36 -9.95 -56.20
C LEU A 6 -13.67 -9.47 -54.92
N HIS A 7 -13.52 -8.15 -54.72
CA HIS A 7 -12.93 -7.62 -53.49
C HIS A 7 -13.80 -7.88 -52.26
N ASN A 8 -15.12 -7.72 -52.39
CA ASN A 8 -16.05 -7.99 -51.29
C ASN A 8 -16.09 -9.48 -50.92
N SER A 9 -15.98 -10.38 -51.90
CA SER A 9 -15.90 -11.82 -51.65
C SER A 9 -14.61 -12.23 -50.93
N ILE A 10 -13.47 -11.61 -51.26
CA ILE A 10 -12.20 -11.87 -50.59
C ILE A 10 -12.23 -11.36 -49.13
N LEU A 11 -12.78 -10.17 -48.91
CA LEU A 11 -12.91 -9.61 -47.56
C LEU A 11 -13.78 -10.50 -46.66
N LEU A 12 -14.88 -11.02 -47.21
CA LEU A 12 -15.77 -11.92 -46.49
C LEU A 12 -15.07 -13.23 -46.10
N LEU A 13 -14.27 -13.83 -46.99
CA LEU A 13 -13.50 -15.04 -46.69
C LEU A 13 -12.48 -14.85 -45.56
N ILE A 14 -11.84 -13.68 -45.49
CA ILE A 14 -10.88 -13.35 -44.40
C ILE A 14 -11.61 -13.24 -43.05
N LEU A 15 -12.80 -12.63 -43.03
CA LEU A 15 -13.60 -12.50 -41.81
C LEU A 15 -14.05 -13.87 -41.26
N LEU A 16 -14.46 -14.80 -42.12
CA LEU A 16 -14.87 -16.15 -41.68
C LEU A 16 -13.71 -17.01 -41.16
N ALA A 17 -12.48 -16.81 -41.64
CA ALA A 17 -11.31 -17.56 -41.18
C ALA A 17 -10.84 -17.18 -39.76
N SER A 18 -11.30 -16.04 -39.22
CA SER A 18 -10.94 -15.58 -37.87
C SER A 18 -11.69 -16.28 -36.73
N CYS A 19 -12.72 -17.07 -37.06
CA CYS A 19 -13.54 -17.78 -36.08
C CYS A 19 -13.11 -19.25 -35.93
N ALA A 20 -11.81 -19.51 -35.81
CA ALA A 20 -11.31 -20.82 -35.43
C ALA A 20 -11.37 -20.97 -33.90
N PRO A 21 -11.94 -22.07 -33.36
CA PRO A 21 -11.96 -22.30 -31.92
C PRO A 21 -10.53 -22.42 -31.38
N SER A 22 -10.23 -21.60 -30.38
CA SER A 22 -8.97 -21.67 -29.64
C SER A 22 -8.86 -23.01 -28.90
N PRO A 23 -7.72 -23.71 -28.93
CA PRO A 23 -7.54 -24.93 -28.14
C PRO A 23 -7.71 -24.60 -26.66
N ALA A 24 -8.51 -25.41 -25.97
CA ALA A 24 -8.78 -25.25 -24.55
C ALA A 24 -7.45 -25.23 -23.76
N ALA A 25 -7.27 -24.20 -22.91
CA ALA A 25 -6.19 -24.17 -21.94
C ALA A 25 -6.31 -25.38 -21.01
N PRO A 26 -5.19 -26.01 -20.59
CA PRO A 26 -5.24 -27.08 -19.60
C PRO A 26 -5.86 -26.52 -18.31
N THR A 27 -7.00 -27.08 -17.92
CA THR A 27 -7.65 -26.79 -16.64
C THR A 27 -6.70 -27.17 -15.51
N LEU A 28 -6.17 -26.16 -14.81
CA LEU A 28 -5.39 -26.34 -13.60
C LEU A 28 -6.33 -26.92 -12.54
N ASP A 29 -6.06 -28.14 -12.08
CA ASP A 29 -6.88 -28.80 -11.08
C ASP A 29 -6.57 -28.22 -9.69
N VAL A 30 -7.45 -27.35 -9.21
CA VAL A 30 -7.31 -26.62 -7.94
C VAL A 30 -7.29 -27.59 -6.74
N ASP A 31 -7.93 -28.75 -6.86
CA ASP A 31 -7.98 -29.77 -5.80
C ASP A 31 -6.64 -30.45 -5.56
N THR A 32 -5.83 -30.66 -6.62
CA THR A 32 -4.47 -31.20 -6.46
C THR A 32 -3.50 -30.18 -5.84
N ILE A 33 -3.68 -28.89 -6.11
CA ILE A 33 -2.84 -27.84 -5.53
C ILE A 33 -3.14 -27.66 -4.03
N SER A 34 -4.42 -27.60 -3.66
CA SER A 34 -4.84 -27.43 -2.26
C SER A 34 -4.38 -28.60 -1.38
N THR A 35 -4.53 -29.83 -1.87
CA THR A 35 -4.10 -31.05 -1.17
C THR A 35 -2.59 -31.04 -0.91
N ARG A 36 -1.78 -30.62 -1.88
CA ARG A 36 -0.32 -30.57 -1.75
C ARG A 36 0.15 -29.51 -0.75
N ALA A 37 -0.56 -28.39 -0.66
CA ALA A 37 -0.30 -27.34 0.31
C ALA A 37 -0.56 -27.82 1.75
N ILE A 38 -1.68 -28.53 1.98
CA ILE A 38 -2.01 -29.10 3.30
C ILE A 38 -0.97 -30.14 3.72
N GLN A 39 -0.53 -31.00 2.79
CA GLN A 39 0.47 -32.03 3.08
C GLN A 39 1.83 -31.43 3.47
N THR A 40 2.22 -30.33 2.82
CA THR A 40 3.46 -29.60 3.12
C THR A 40 3.36 -28.89 4.47
N ALA A 41 2.20 -28.30 4.80
CA ALA A 41 1.95 -27.70 6.10
C ALA A 41 2.02 -28.73 7.23
N LEU A 42 1.46 -29.93 7.05
CA LEU A 42 1.56 -30.99 8.06
C LEU A 42 2.99 -31.50 8.24
N ALA A 43 3.77 -31.64 7.15
CA ALA A 43 5.17 -32.06 7.24
C ALA A 43 6.03 -31.04 8.02
N ALA A 44 5.71 -29.74 7.92
CA ALA A 44 6.39 -28.69 8.68
C ALA A 44 6.05 -28.67 10.18
N LEU A 45 4.94 -29.31 10.59
CA LEU A 45 4.56 -29.44 11.99
C LEU A 45 5.26 -30.62 12.68
N GLN A 46 6.02 -31.43 11.94
CA GLN A 46 6.70 -32.58 12.51
C GLN A 46 7.83 -32.11 13.44
N PRO A 47 7.73 -32.33 14.76
CA PRO A 47 8.70 -31.80 15.71
C PRO A 47 10.06 -32.44 15.45
N THR A 48 11.03 -31.63 15.04
CA THR A 48 12.43 -32.05 14.98
C THR A 48 12.92 -32.15 16.42
N ALA A 49 13.53 -33.28 16.79
CA ALA A 49 14.15 -33.44 18.11
C ALA A 49 15.17 -32.30 18.32
N THR A 50 14.79 -31.33 19.15
CA THR A 50 15.58 -30.13 19.40
C THR A 50 16.64 -30.50 20.44
N SER A 51 17.92 -30.26 20.13
CA SER A 51 19.00 -30.43 21.08
C SER A 51 18.75 -29.55 22.31
N ILE A 52 19.04 -30.09 23.48
CA ILE A 52 18.83 -29.42 24.77
C ILE A 52 19.73 -28.17 24.79
N PRO A 53 19.19 -26.97 25.08
CA PRO A 53 20.01 -25.76 25.14
C PRO A 53 21.06 -25.89 26.25
N THR A 54 22.32 -25.59 25.91
CA THR A 54 23.41 -25.45 26.89
C THR A 54 23.14 -24.19 27.71
N ASP A 55 23.25 -24.31 29.05
CA ASP A 55 23.10 -23.21 30.00
C ASP A 55 24.10 -22.09 29.68
N THR A 56 23.64 -21.11 28.90
CA THR A 56 24.36 -19.87 28.68
C THR A 56 24.12 -19.01 29.91
N PRO A 57 25.17 -18.50 30.58
CA PRO A 57 25.00 -17.64 31.74
C PRO A 57 24.11 -16.46 31.37
N ALA A 58 23.09 -16.19 32.19
CA ALA A 58 22.20 -15.07 31.96
C ALA A 58 22.99 -13.75 31.95
N PRO A 59 22.75 -12.86 30.97
CA PRO A 59 23.39 -11.55 30.97
C PRO A 59 23.04 -10.81 32.26
N SER A 60 24.04 -10.11 32.83
CA SER A 60 23.84 -9.24 33.99
C SER A 60 22.68 -8.27 33.74
N PRO A 61 21.80 -8.00 34.73
CA PRO A 61 20.65 -7.14 34.54
C PRO A 61 21.09 -5.78 34.02
N THR A 62 20.64 -5.44 32.83
CA THR A 62 20.82 -4.11 32.26
C THR A 62 20.12 -3.11 33.18
N PRO A 63 20.75 -1.97 33.53
CA PRO A 63 20.07 -0.94 34.33
C PRO A 63 18.76 -0.56 33.64
N VAL A 64 17.65 -0.61 34.39
CA VAL A 64 16.32 -0.23 33.90
C VAL A 64 16.36 1.25 33.54
N ARG A 65 16.45 1.54 32.25
CA ARG A 65 16.27 2.90 31.73
C ARG A 65 14.77 3.14 31.67
N THR A 66 14.23 3.86 32.65
CA THR A 66 12.87 4.40 32.54
C THR A 66 12.86 5.38 31.38
N PRO A 67 12.04 5.16 30.33
CA PRO A 67 11.88 6.14 29.27
C PRO A 67 11.46 7.49 29.85
N PRO A 68 11.91 8.63 29.30
CA PRO A 68 11.41 9.93 29.69
C PRO A 68 9.88 9.97 29.64
N ALA A 69 9.25 10.69 30.58
CA ALA A 69 7.81 10.90 30.54
C ALA A 69 7.41 11.56 29.20
N LEU A 70 6.31 11.08 28.61
CA LEU A 70 5.78 11.66 27.38
C LEU A 70 5.38 13.12 27.63
N SER A 71 5.66 14.00 26.65
CA SER A 71 5.20 15.38 26.71
C SER A 71 3.68 15.45 26.65
N SER A 72 3.10 16.51 27.20
CA SER A 72 1.68 16.81 26.98
C SER A 72 1.37 16.97 25.49
N GLY A 73 0.11 16.76 25.09
CA GLY A 73 -0.34 17.04 23.73
C GLY A 73 -0.01 18.48 23.30
N PHE A 74 0.28 18.66 22.02
CA PHE A 74 0.54 19.98 21.45
C PHE A 74 -0.69 20.88 21.57
N THR A 75 -0.52 22.13 22.01
CA THR A 75 -1.61 23.10 22.09
C THR A 75 -1.18 24.45 21.52
N THR A 76 -2.10 25.10 20.80
CA THR A 76 -1.91 26.48 20.32
C THR A 76 -3.26 27.09 19.99
N SER A 77 -3.39 28.40 20.18
CA SER A 77 -4.59 29.16 19.81
C SER A 77 -4.76 29.34 18.29
N ARG A 78 -3.78 28.86 17.51
CA ARG A 78 -3.77 28.96 16.04
C ARG A 78 -4.39 27.74 15.35
N LEU A 79 -4.67 26.66 16.09
CA LEU A 79 -5.36 25.50 15.52
C LEU A 79 -6.77 25.89 15.09
N ASN A 80 -7.27 25.25 14.03
CA ASN A 80 -8.68 25.36 13.69
C ASN A 80 -9.51 24.84 14.88
N THR A 81 -10.66 25.45 15.17
CA THR A 81 -11.54 25.01 16.27
C THR A 81 -12.07 23.58 16.11
N LEU A 82 -12.01 23.02 14.90
CA LEU A 82 -12.36 21.63 14.62
C LEU A 82 -11.17 20.67 14.74
N ASP A 83 -9.95 21.17 14.81
CA ASP A 83 -8.75 20.35 14.97
C ASP A 83 -8.52 20.06 16.45
N ILE A 84 -8.60 18.78 16.83
CA ILE A 84 -8.40 18.34 18.21
C ILE A 84 -7.01 17.73 18.33
N PRO A 85 -6.10 18.28 19.14
CA PRO A 85 -4.82 17.65 19.39
C PRO A 85 -4.99 16.27 20.04
N HIS A 86 -4.29 15.28 19.49
CA HIS A 86 -4.29 13.92 20.03
C HIS A 86 -3.01 13.64 20.84
N THR A 87 -3.17 12.85 21.89
CA THR A 87 -2.06 12.30 22.70
C THR A 87 -1.72 10.88 22.23
N TYR A 88 -0.56 10.38 22.66
CA TYR A 88 -0.20 8.97 22.49
C TYR A 88 -1.25 8.04 23.12
N ILE A 89 -1.51 6.92 22.46
CA ILE A 89 -2.35 5.84 22.97
C ILE A 89 -1.57 5.08 24.04
N SER A 90 -2.02 5.13 25.29
CA SER A 90 -1.33 4.48 26.41
C SER A 90 -1.55 2.96 26.46
N ASP A 91 -2.71 2.50 25.99
CA ASP A 91 -3.01 1.07 25.91
C ASP A 91 -2.29 0.47 24.70
N THR A 92 -1.33 -0.41 24.99
CA THR A 92 -0.56 -1.11 23.96
C THR A 92 -1.45 -2.00 23.11
N CYS A 93 -2.49 -2.62 23.68
CA CYS A 93 -3.42 -3.46 22.94
C CYS A 93 -4.23 -2.61 21.94
N GLN A 94 -4.69 -1.43 22.34
CA GLN A 94 -5.38 -0.50 21.45
C GLN A 94 -4.45 0.02 20.35
N TYR A 95 -3.22 0.42 20.68
CA TYR A 95 -2.24 0.84 19.68
C TYR A 95 -1.97 -0.25 18.63
N LEU A 96 -1.81 -1.50 19.09
CA LEU A 96 -1.62 -2.63 18.19
C LEU A 96 -2.88 -2.91 17.36
N HIS A 97 -4.06 -2.88 17.97
CA HIS A 97 -5.32 -3.01 17.24
C HIS A 97 -5.40 -1.98 16.11
N ASP A 98 -5.25 -0.69 16.41
CA ASP A 98 -5.38 0.37 15.41
C ASP A 98 -4.31 0.29 14.31
N LYS A 99 -3.10 -0.16 14.66
CA LYS A 99 -2.01 -0.38 13.71
C LYS A 99 -2.28 -1.53 12.74
N TRP A 100 -3.03 -2.55 13.17
CA TRP A 100 -3.27 -3.79 12.42
C TRP A 100 -4.72 -3.97 11.97
N ASP A 101 -5.61 -3.05 12.31
CA ASP A 101 -7.02 -3.06 11.89
C ASP A 101 -7.08 -2.97 10.36
N THR A 102 -7.72 -3.97 9.75
CA THR A 102 -7.87 -4.05 8.29
C THR A 102 -8.77 -2.98 7.70
N ASN A 103 -9.54 -2.28 8.55
CA ASN A 103 -10.33 -1.11 8.14
C ASN A 103 -9.48 0.18 8.08
N ASN A 104 -8.28 0.18 8.66
CA ASN A 104 -7.32 1.29 8.54
C ASN A 104 -6.43 1.13 7.30
N ALA A 105 -5.55 2.10 7.05
CA ALA A 105 -4.54 1.99 6.00
C ALA A 105 -3.69 0.73 6.23
N ALA A 106 -3.50 -0.07 5.17
CA ALA A 106 -2.74 -1.31 5.27
C ALA A 106 -1.30 -1.03 5.76
N PRO A 107 -0.71 -1.91 6.58
CA PRO A 107 0.71 -1.80 6.94
C PRO A 107 1.58 -1.68 5.70
N GLY A 108 2.39 -0.62 5.62
CA GLY A 108 3.21 -0.30 4.43
C GLY A 108 2.58 0.72 3.48
N THR A 109 1.34 1.19 3.73
CA THR A 109 0.79 2.35 3.03
C THR A 109 1.69 3.57 3.24
N VAL A 110 2.13 4.17 2.13
CA VAL A 110 2.98 5.36 2.14
C VAL A 110 2.09 6.60 2.17
N ALA A 111 2.24 7.42 3.22
CA ALA A 111 1.67 8.75 3.27
C ALA A 111 2.72 9.77 2.82
N MET A 112 2.46 10.49 1.73
CA MET A 112 3.31 11.59 1.27
C MET A 112 2.90 12.88 1.97
N VAL A 113 3.81 13.48 2.73
CA VAL A 113 3.59 14.80 3.35
C VAL A 113 4.27 15.86 2.49
N VAL A 114 3.49 16.75 1.90
CA VAL A 114 4.01 17.89 1.12
C VAL A 114 3.85 19.16 1.94
N MET A 115 4.97 19.78 2.32
CA MET A 115 4.99 21.02 3.09
C MET A 115 5.28 22.21 2.17
N PHE A 116 4.49 23.28 2.29
CA PHE A 116 4.73 24.56 1.62
C PHE A 116 5.03 25.63 2.65
N HIS A 117 6.03 26.49 2.39
CA HIS A 117 6.26 27.67 3.26
C HIS A 117 5.29 28.82 2.93
N GLY A 118 4.90 28.97 1.66
CA GLY A 118 3.97 30.01 1.23
C GLY A 118 3.50 29.81 -0.21
N ILE A 119 2.29 30.31 -0.50
CA ILE A 119 1.67 30.30 -1.83
C ILE A 119 1.52 31.76 -2.28
N VAL A 120 2.26 32.17 -3.31
CA VAL A 120 2.26 33.55 -3.79
C VAL A 120 1.37 33.73 -5.02
N LYS A 121 0.81 34.92 -5.21
CA LYS A 121 -0.08 35.23 -6.35
C LYS A 121 0.68 35.57 -7.63
N ASP A 122 1.93 36.02 -7.50
CA ASP A 122 2.73 36.45 -8.63
C ASP A 122 3.17 35.25 -9.48
N ALA A 123 3.41 35.52 -10.77
CA ALA A 123 3.81 34.50 -11.75
C ALA A 123 5.21 33.93 -11.50
N VAL A 124 5.97 34.51 -10.55
CA VAL A 124 7.31 34.08 -10.18
C VAL A 124 7.40 34.07 -8.65
N ALA A 125 7.82 32.94 -8.09
CA ALA A 125 8.20 32.88 -6.69
C ALA A 125 9.58 33.55 -6.52
N GLU A 126 9.60 34.79 -6.02
CA GLU A 126 10.86 35.50 -5.72
C GLU A 126 11.62 34.85 -4.55
N ASN A 127 10.89 34.18 -3.65
CA ASN A 127 11.46 33.39 -2.57
C ASN A 127 11.55 31.91 -3.01
N PRO A 128 12.74 31.28 -2.96
CA PRO A 128 12.91 29.87 -3.34
C PRO A 128 12.12 28.87 -2.47
N SER A 129 11.64 29.30 -1.30
CA SER A 129 10.81 28.47 -0.42
C SER A 129 9.31 28.56 -0.71
N ALA A 130 8.89 29.46 -1.62
CA ALA A 130 7.49 29.67 -1.98
C ALA A 130 7.13 29.03 -3.33
N ILE A 131 5.85 28.68 -3.49
CA ILE A 131 5.28 28.17 -4.74
C ILE A 131 4.27 29.19 -5.28
N THR A 132 4.09 29.26 -6.61
CA THR A 132 3.04 30.11 -7.18
C THR A 132 1.66 29.49 -6.97
N ALA A 133 0.61 30.31 -6.94
CA ALA A 133 -0.77 29.83 -6.87
C ALA A 133 -1.15 28.96 -8.09
N GLN A 134 -0.54 29.22 -9.25
CA GLN A 134 -0.73 28.42 -10.45
C GLN A 134 -0.16 27.01 -10.26
N ASP A 135 1.09 26.89 -9.81
CA ASP A 135 1.75 25.60 -9.63
C ASP A 135 1.10 24.78 -8.51
N PHE A 136 0.70 25.45 -7.43
CA PHE A 136 -0.08 24.79 -6.36
C PHE A 136 -1.39 24.23 -6.92
N LYS A 137 -2.12 25.00 -7.72
CA LYS A 137 -3.38 24.53 -8.32
C LYS A 137 -3.13 23.36 -9.28
N GLN A 138 -2.06 23.41 -10.07
CA GLN A 138 -1.69 22.31 -10.96
C GLN A 138 -1.40 21.05 -10.14
N LEU A 139 -0.55 21.13 -9.12
CA LEU A 139 -0.25 20.00 -8.24
C LEU A 139 -1.52 19.39 -7.62
N MET A 140 -2.45 20.22 -7.12
CA MET A 140 -3.69 19.71 -6.54
C MET A 140 -4.59 19.02 -7.58
N ASN A 141 -4.60 19.49 -8.84
CA ASN A 141 -5.30 18.81 -9.92
C ASN A 141 -4.62 17.48 -10.26
N ASP A 142 -3.29 17.47 -10.37
CA ASP A 142 -2.52 16.26 -10.69
C ASP A 142 -2.70 15.19 -9.62
N LEU A 143 -2.68 15.57 -8.34
CA LEU A 143 -2.94 14.66 -7.21
C LEU A 143 -4.36 14.07 -7.30
N LYS A 144 -5.36 14.92 -7.55
CA LYS A 144 -6.75 14.48 -7.71
C LYS A 144 -6.93 13.52 -8.89
N GLU A 145 -6.22 13.74 -9.99
CA GLU A 145 -6.26 12.88 -11.17
C GLU A 145 -5.58 11.52 -10.95
N GLN A 146 -4.69 11.43 -9.95
CA GLN A 146 -3.97 10.20 -9.59
C GLN A 146 -4.70 9.31 -8.57
N GLY A 147 -5.75 9.82 -7.90
CA GLY A 147 -6.61 9.06 -6.98
C GLY A 147 -6.54 9.57 -5.54
#